data_AF-A0AAJ2X6K1-F1
#
_entry.id   AF-A0AAJ2X6K1-F1
#
_cell.length_a   1.000
_cell.length_b   1.000
_cell.length_c   1.000
_cell.angle_alpha   90.00
_cell.angle_beta   90.00
_cell.angle_gamma   90.00
#
_symmetry.space_group_name_H-M   'P 1'
#
loop_
_entity.id
_entity.type
_entity.pdbx_description
1 polymer ?
#
loop_
_entity_poly.entity_id
_entity_poly.type
_entity_poly.pdbx_seq_one_letter_code
_entity_poly.pdbx_strand_id
1 'polypeptide(L)'
;MRAAGFFLATFFTAGFLAADFLVADFLVAFFGAAFLAVFLTAFLAAVFLVAFFAVFFTAFLAAVFLVAFFAVFLTAFLAAVFLVAFFAVFLTAFLAAVFFTAFLAVAFFATFLTAFLAAVFFTAFLAVGFFFAAFLVVAMCLAPRQ
;
A
#
# COMPACT_ATOMS: atom_id res chain seq x y z
N MET A 1 13.53 -60.60 79.15
CA MET A 1 12.43 -59.68 78.75
C MET A 1 12.91 -58.29 78.29
N ARG A 2 13.94 -57.69 78.89
CA ARG A 2 14.42 -56.33 78.51
C ARG A 2 14.93 -56.19 77.05
N ALA A 3 15.62 -57.20 76.51
CA ALA A 3 16.15 -57.15 75.15
C ALA A 3 15.07 -57.20 74.05
N ALA A 4 14.02 -58.01 74.25
CA ALA A 4 12.90 -58.12 73.31
C ALA A 4 12.07 -56.83 73.25
N GLY A 5 11.83 -56.19 74.40
CA GLY A 5 11.15 -54.89 74.45
C GLY A 5 11.95 -53.77 73.79
N PHE A 6 13.28 -53.77 73.95
CA PHE A 6 14.15 -52.80 73.28
C PHE A 6 14.14 -52.98 71.76
N PHE A 7 14.26 -54.22 71.27
CA PHE A 7 14.22 -54.51 69.83
C PHE A 7 12.91 -54.07 69.17
N LEU A 8 11.77 -54.37 69.82
CA LEU A 8 10.45 -54.01 69.30
C LEU A 8 10.23 -52.49 69.30
N ALA A 9 10.70 -51.80 70.35
CA ALA A 9 10.69 -50.35 70.40
C ALA A 9 11.53 -49.75 69.26
N THR A 10 12.78 -50.19 69.07
CA THR A 10 13.65 -49.66 68.01
C THR A 10 13.11 -49.94 66.60
N PHE A 11 12.50 -51.11 66.39
CA PHE A 11 11.89 -51.46 65.11
C PHE A 11 10.69 -50.57 64.79
N PHE A 12 9.83 -50.31 65.77
CA PHE A 12 8.66 -49.45 65.59
C PHE A 12 9.07 -47.99 65.35
N THR A 13 10.06 -47.49 66.08
CA THR A 13 10.58 -46.13 65.88
C THR A 13 11.24 -45.97 64.52
N ALA A 14 12.01 -46.96 64.06
CA ALA A 14 12.63 -46.95 62.74
C ALA A 14 11.57 -47.00 61.62
N GLY A 15 10.54 -47.84 61.77
CA GLY A 15 9.42 -47.91 60.83
C GLY A 15 8.62 -46.61 60.75
N PHE A 16 8.35 -45.97 61.89
CA PHE A 16 7.67 -44.67 61.95
C PHE A 16 8.48 -43.56 61.27
N LEU A 17 9.79 -43.47 61.55
CA LEU A 17 10.65 -42.46 60.95
C LEU A 17 10.78 -42.62 59.43
N ALA A 18 10.82 -43.86 58.94
CA ALA A 18 10.85 -44.15 57.50
C ALA A 18 9.54 -43.78 56.79
N ALA A 19 8.39 -44.01 57.45
CA ALA A 19 7.09 -43.62 56.92
C ALA A 19 6.94 -42.09 56.85
N ASP A 20 7.31 -41.38 57.91
CA ASP A 20 7.28 -39.91 57.94
C ASP A 20 8.21 -39.30 56.89
N PHE A 21 9.41 -39.87 56.70
CA PHE A 21 10.34 -39.44 55.67
C PHE A 21 9.77 -39.63 54.26
N LEU A 22 9.15 -40.77 53.98
CA LEU A 22 8.54 -41.03 52.67
C LEU A 22 7.38 -40.08 52.37
N VAL A 23 6.56 -39.77 53.38
CA VAL A 23 5.47 -38.80 53.26
C VAL A 23 6.01 -37.40 53.03
N ALA A 24 7.07 -37.01 53.74
CA ALA A 24 7.72 -35.71 53.56
C ALA A 24 8.31 -35.56 52.15
N ASP A 25 9.04 -36.57 51.67
CA ASP A 25 9.66 -36.57 50.35
C ASP A 25 8.61 -36.57 49.23
N PHE A 26 7.52 -37.33 49.39
CA PHE A 26 6.37 -37.30 48.48
C PHE A 26 5.69 -35.94 48.45
N LEU A 27 5.45 -35.30 49.60
CA LEU A 27 4.85 -33.96 49.64
C LEU A 27 5.76 -32.93 48.98
N VAL A 28 7.06 -32.97 49.25
CA VAL A 28 8.05 -32.06 48.65
C VAL A 28 8.13 -32.26 47.14
N ALA A 29 8.19 -33.50 46.67
CA ALA A 29 8.24 -33.80 45.24
C ALA A 29 6.93 -33.42 44.53
N PHE A 30 5.79 -33.83 45.08
CA PHE A 30 4.49 -33.62 44.45
C PHE A 30 4.07 -32.15 44.49
N PHE A 31 4.06 -31.52 45.67
CA PHE A 31 3.70 -30.10 45.75
C PHE A 31 4.80 -29.24 45.16
N GLY A 32 6.07 -29.45 45.50
CA GLY A 32 7.16 -28.59 45.02
C GLY A 32 7.31 -28.61 43.50
N ALA A 33 7.40 -29.80 42.89
CA ALA A 33 7.63 -29.89 41.45
C ALA A 33 6.36 -29.58 40.63
N ALA A 34 5.20 -30.13 41.01
CA ALA A 34 3.98 -29.93 40.23
C ALA A 34 3.44 -28.49 40.38
N PHE A 35 3.46 -27.92 41.59
CA PHE A 35 3.05 -26.53 41.80
C PHE A 35 3.98 -25.58 41.03
N LEU A 36 5.30 -25.75 41.15
CA LEU A 36 6.24 -24.87 40.47
C LEU A 36 6.13 -25.00 38.95
N ALA A 37 5.99 -26.21 38.42
CA ALA A 37 5.81 -26.43 36.99
C ALA A 37 4.53 -25.76 36.46
N VAL A 38 3.39 -25.94 37.13
CA VAL A 38 2.10 -25.35 36.75
C VAL A 38 2.12 -23.83 36.92
N PHE A 39 2.67 -23.33 38.03
CA PHE A 39 2.80 -21.91 38.29
C PHE A 39 3.68 -21.23 37.26
N LEU A 40 4.85 -21.80 36.96
CA LEU A 40 5.78 -21.22 36.00
C LEU A 40 5.22 -21.26 34.58
N THR A 41 4.57 -22.36 34.16
CA THR A 41 3.91 -22.41 32.84
C THR A 41 2.75 -21.44 32.74
N ALA A 42 1.88 -21.36 33.75
CA ALA A 42 0.77 -20.41 33.75
C ALA A 42 1.26 -18.96 33.78
N PHE A 43 2.26 -18.64 34.60
CA PHE A 43 2.85 -17.31 34.69
C PHE A 43 3.55 -16.90 33.40
N LEU A 44 4.37 -17.79 32.82
CA LEU A 44 5.08 -17.50 31.57
C LEU A 44 4.13 -17.40 30.38
N ALA A 45 3.11 -18.27 30.31
CA ALA A 45 2.10 -18.21 29.26
C ALA A 45 1.21 -16.96 29.38
N ALA A 46 0.68 -16.66 30.58
CA ALA A 46 -0.26 -15.57 30.74
C ALA A 46 0.43 -14.19 30.81
N VAL A 47 1.50 -14.06 31.59
CA VAL A 47 2.12 -12.76 31.83
C VAL A 47 3.12 -12.44 30.75
N PHE A 48 4.05 -13.35 30.47
CA PHE A 48 5.09 -13.06 29.49
C PHE A 48 4.55 -13.15 28.07
N LEU A 49 3.95 -14.28 27.68
CA LEU A 49 3.58 -14.46 26.28
C LEU A 49 2.39 -13.56 25.89
N VAL A 50 1.29 -13.55 26.65
CA VAL A 50 0.13 -12.72 26.27
C VAL A 50 0.42 -11.23 26.45
N ALA A 51 0.95 -10.76 27.59
CA ALA A 51 1.16 -9.32 27.74
C ALA A 51 2.27 -8.79 26.82
N PHE A 52 3.39 -9.49 26.66
CA PHE A 52 4.47 -9.03 25.80
C PHE A 52 4.12 -9.16 24.31
N PHE A 53 3.72 -10.34 23.83
CA PHE A 53 3.41 -10.47 22.40
C PHE A 53 2.08 -9.81 22.05
N ALA A 54 1.02 -10.04 22.81
CA ALA A 54 -0.29 -9.57 22.37
C ALA A 54 -0.52 -8.08 22.62
N VAL A 55 0.18 -7.43 23.55
CA VAL A 55 0.01 -6.00 23.82
C VAL A 55 1.18 -5.19 23.27
N PHE A 56 2.42 -5.53 23.60
CA PHE A 56 3.57 -4.73 23.17
C PHE A 56 3.81 -4.86 21.66
N PHE A 57 3.83 -6.09 21.12
CA PHE A 57 4.09 -6.27 19.69
C PHE A 57 2.95 -5.73 18.82
N THR A 58 1.69 -5.94 19.20
CA THR A 58 0.54 -5.39 18.46
C THR A 58 0.48 -3.86 18.54
N ALA A 59 0.66 -3.27 19.72
CA ALA A 59 0.63 -1.82 19.86
C ALA A 59 1.80 -1.17 19.12
N PHE A 60 2.99 -1.75 19.21
CA PHE A 60 4.17 -1.27 18.48
C PHE A 60 3.98 -1.38 16.96
N LEU A 61 3.56 -2.54 16.46
CA LEU A 61 3.38 -2.76 15.02
C LEU A 61 2.22 -1.92 14.47
N ALA A 62 1.09 -1.84 15.17
CA ALA A 62 -0.08 -1.08 14.73
C ALA A 62 0.16 0.43 14.80
N ALA A 63 0.61 0.94 15.97
CA ALA A 63 0.69 2.37 16.19
C ALA A 63 1.97 2.99 15.60
N VAL A 64 3.12 2.35 15.78
CA VAL A 64 4.40 2.95 15.36
C VAL A 64 4.66 2.61 13.90
N PHE A 65 4.64 1.33 13.55
CA PHE A 65 4.98 0.94 12.18
C PHE A 65 3.86 1.29 11.22
N LEU A 66 2.64 0.81 11.44
CA LEU A 66 1.57 0.96 10.44
C LEU A 66 1.13 2.41 10.30
N VAL A 67 0.79 3.11 11.39
CA VAL A 67 0.29 4.49 11.30
C VAL A 67 1.40 5.45 10.87
N ALA A 68 2.58 5.44 11.49
CA ALA A 68 3.61 6.42 11.11
C ALA A 68 4.17 6.15 9.70
N PHE A 69 4.42 4.89 9.34
CA PHE A 69 4.98 4.58 8.02
C PHE A 69 3.93 4.72 6.91
N PHE A 70 2.77 4.06 7.01
CA PHE A 70 1.78 4.15 5.94
C PHE A 70 1.09 5.51 5.91
N ALA A 71 0.64 6.03 7.06
CA ALA A 71 -0.20 7.20 7.04
C ALA A 71 0.57 8.52 6.91
N VAL A 72 1.85 8.59 7.29
CA VAL A 72 2.64 9.83 7.18
C VAL A 72 3.61 9.76 6.00
N PHE A 73 4.42 8.70 5.91
CA PHE A 73 5.42 8.62 4.84
C PHE A 73 4.76 8.40 3.47
N LEU A 74 3.81 7.46 3.36
CA LEU A 74 3.19 7.18 2.06
C LEU A 74 2.31 8.34 1.57
N THR A 75 1.54 8.99 2.45
CA THR A 75 0.72 10.16 2.08
C THR A 75 1.58 11.36 1.70
N ALA A 76 2.63 11.68 2.48
CA ALA A 76 3.53 12.78 2.16
C ALA A 76 4.26 12.53 0.84
N PHE A 77 4.77 11.31 0.63
CA PHE A 77 5.42 10.92 -0.62
C PHE A 77 4.47 11.01 -1.82
N LEU A 78 3.26 10.44 -1.70
CA LEU A 78 2.30 10.43 -2.80
C LEU A 78 1.75 11.83 -3.10
N ALA A 79 1.47 12.64 -2.08
CA ALA A 79 0.97 14.00 -2.27
C ALA A 79 2.06 14.95 -2.80
N ALA A 80 3.21 15.00 -2.15
CA ALA A 80 4.23 16.00 -2.47
C ALA A 80 5.07 15.61 -3.69
N VAL A 81 5.48 14.35 -3.80
CA VAL A 81 6.40 13.94 -4.88
C VAL A 81 5.59 13.55 -6.10
N PHE A 82 4.68 12.59 -5.97
CA PHE A 82 3.96 12.09 -7.13
C PHE A 82 2.95 13.12 -7.64
N LEU A 83 2.03 13.60 -6.80
CA LEU A 83 0.95 14.45 -7.29
C LEU A 83 1.48 15.81 -7.77
N VAL A 84 2.26 16.52 -6.96
CA VAL A 84 2.75 17.85 -7.35
C VAL A 84 3.76 17.77 -8.49
N ALA A 85 4.81 16.94 -8.40
CA ALA A 85 5.82 16.94 -9.46
C ALA A 85 5.27 16.38 -10.78
N PHE A 86 4.48 15.31 -10.75
CA PHE A 86 3.96 14.72 -11.97
C PHE A 86 2.79 15.53 -12.55
N PHE A 87 1.74 15.79 -11.79
CA PHE A 87 0.58 16.51 -12.34
C PHE A 87 0.86 17.98 -12.53
N ALA A 88 1.48 18.66 -11.54
CA ALA A 88 1.59 20.10 -11.63
C ALA A 88 2.75 20.55 -12.51
N VAL A 89 3.87 19.82 -12.59
CA VAL A 89 5.02 20.24 -13.41
C VAL A 89 5.06 19.53 -14.74
N PHE A 90 5.04 18.19 -14.75
CA PHE A 90 5.16 17.46 -16.01
C PHE A 90 3.93 17.65 -16.91
N LEU A 91 2.71 17.50 -16.38
CA LEU A 91 1.50 17.65 -17.20
C LEU A 91 1.37 19.08 -17.73
N THR A 92 1.56 20.10 -16.89
CA THR A 92 1.45 21.50 -17.36
C THR A 92 2.49 21.83 -18.43
N ALA A 93 3.75 21.41 -18.25
CA ALA A 93 4.79 21.62 -19.24
C ALA A 93 4.47 20.89 -20.56
N PHE A 94 4.04 19.62 -20.48
CA PHE A 94 3.63 18.85 -21.65
C PHE A 94 2.46 19.49 -22.38
N LEU A 95 1.40 19.85 -21.65
CA LEU A 95 0.18 20.40 -22.25
C LEU A 95 0.45 21.77 -22.87
N ALA A 96 1.21 22.65 -22.19
CA ALA A 96 1.53 23.97 -22.70
C ALA A 96 2.46 23.91 -23.93
N ALA A 97 3.61 23.24 -23.80
CA ALA A 97 4.64 23.27 -24.83
C ALA A 97 4.30 22.34 -26.01
N VAL A 98 3.91 21.10 -25.72
CA VAL A 98 3.72 20.09 -26.77
C VAL A 98 2.32 20.21 -27.36
N PHE A 99 1.28 20.16 -26.52
CA PHE A 99 -0.09 20.10 -27.03
C PHE A 99 -0.59 21.45 -27.54
N PHE A 100 -0.58 22.51 -26.73
CA PHE A 100 -1.11 23.80 -27.15
C PHE A 100 -0.21 24.52 -28.14
N THR A 101 1.10 24.56 -27.89
CA THR A 101 2.01 25.34 -28.73
C THR A 101 2.40 24.56 -29.99
N ALA A 102 3.07 23.42 -29.84
CA ALA A 102 3.59 22.71 -31.02
C ALA A 102 2.47 22.08 -31.86
N PHE A 103 1.52 21.38 -31.23
CA PHE A 103 0.46 20.73 -31.98
C PHE A 103 -0.65 21.71 -32.38
N LEU A 104 -1.31 22.37 -31.43
CA LEU A 104 -2.51 23.15 -31.73
C LEU A 104 -2.18 24.43 -32.51
N ALA A 105 -1.27 25.26 -32.00
CA ALA A 105 -0.96 26.55 -32.63
C ALA A 105 -0.17 26.38 -33.94
N VAL A 106 0.91 25.59 -33.91
CA VAL A 106 1.79 25.47 -35.08
C VAL A 106 1.24 24.45 -36.09
N ALA A 107 1.14 23.17 -35.71
CA ALA A 107 0.75 22.15 -36.67
C ALA A 107 -0.71 22.34 -37.14
N PHE A 108 -1.66 22.47 -36.22
CA PHE A 108 -3.07 22.51 -36.60
C PHE A 108 -3.48 23.87 -37.18
N PHE A 109 -3.34 24.96 -36.43
CA PHE A 109 -3.81 26.26 -36.89
C PHE A 109 -2.92 26.87 -37.98
N ALA A 110 -1.63 27.04 -37.71
CA ALA A 110 -0.76 27.76 -38.63
C ALA A 110 -0.52 27.00 -39.93
N THR A 111 -0.30 25.67 -39.87
CA THR A 111 0.00 24.90 -41.08
C THR A 111 -1.25 24.26 -41.71
N PHE A 112 -1.95 23.40 -40.98
CA PHE A 112 -3.06 22.64 -41.56
C PHE A 112 -4.24 23.53 -41.95
N LEU A 113 -4.76 24.34 -41.01
CA LEU A 113 -5.96 25.14 -41.26
C LEU A 113 -5.71 26.21 -42.33
N THR A 114 -4.55 26.87 -42.30
CA THR A 114 -4.17 27.85 -43.32
C THR A 114 -4.06 27.22 -44.70
N ALA A 115 -3.38 26.07 -44.81
CA ALA A 115 -3.23 25.37 -46.10
C ALA A 115 -4.59 24.88 -46.63
N PHE A 116 -5.42 24.33 -45.74
CA PHE A 116 -6.76 23.88 -46.07
C PHE A 116 -7.63 25.05 -46.59
N LEU A 117 -7.66 26.16 -45.86
CA LEU A 117 -8.48 27.31 -46.24
C LEU A 117 -7.98 27.95 -47.55
N ALA A 118 -6.66 28.05 -47.73
CA ALA A 118 -6.06 28.56 -48.96
C ALA A 118 -6.42 27.66 -50.16
N ALA A 119 -6.33 26.34 -50.00
CA ALA A 119 -6.69 25.40 -51.06
C ALA A 119 -8.17 25.50 -51.43
N VAL A 120 -9.07 25.48 -50.43
CA VAL A 120 -10.53 25.58 -50.66
C VAL A 120 -10.88 26.92 -51.33
N PHE A 121 -10.32 28.02 -50.84
CA PHE A 121 -10.56 29.34 -51.43
C PHE A 121 -10.06 29.42 -52.88
N PHE A 122 -8.86 28.92 -53.15
CA PHE A 122 -8.28 28.92 -54.50
C PHE A 122 -9.11 28.07 -55.47
N THR A 123 -9.54 26.87 -55.05
CA THR A 123 -10.43 26.03 -55.85
C THR A 123 -11.77 26.71 -56.13
N ALA A 124 -12.38 27.35 -55.13
CA ALA A 124 -13.63 28.09 -55.31
C ALA A 124 -13.46 29.28 -56.28
N PHE A 125 -12.38 30.05 -56.14
CA PHE A 125 -12.08 31.18 -57.02
C PHE A 125 -11.90 30.74 -58.48
N LEU A 126 -11.14 29.67 -58.73
CA LEU A 126 -10.97 29.11 -60.07
C LEU A 126 -12.30 28.61 -60.67
N ALA A 127 -13.15 27.98 -59.86
CA ALA A 127 -14.46 27.51 -60.34
C ALA A 127 -15.35 28.67 -60.79
N VAL A 128 -15.41 29.77 -60.02
CA VAL A 128 -16.18 30.97 -60.39
C VAL A 128 -15.58 31.65 -61.62
N GLY A 129 -14.25 31.80 -61.68
CA GLY A 129 -13.57 32.39 -62.84
C GLY A 129 -13.82 31.60 -64.12
N PHE A 130 -13.77 30.26 -64.05
CA PHE A 130 -14.09 29.39 -65.17
C PHE A 130 -15.55 29.56 -65.61
N PHE A 131 -16.49 29.62 -64.67
CA PHE A 131 -17.91 29.83 -64.97
C PHE A 131 -18.14 31.17 -65.69
N PHE A 132 -17.51 32.23 -65.20
CA PHE A 132 -17.61 33.57 -65.80
C PHE A 132 -17.01 33.61 -67.20
N ALA A 133 -15.84 32.99 -67.40
CA ALA A 133 -15.20 32.88 -68.71
C ALA A 133 -16.09 32.11 -69.70
N ALA A 134 -16.67 30.98 -69.27
CA ALA A 134 -17.59 30.21 -70.11
C ALA A 134 -18.82 31.03 -70.54
N PHE A 135 -19.43 31.77 -69.61
CA PHE A 135 -20.55 32.66 -69.92
C PHE A 135 -20.15 33.77 -70.91
N LEU A 136 -19.00 34.41 -70.72
CA LEU A 136 -18.50 35.46 -71.60
C LEU A 136 -18.27 34.93 -73.03
N VAL A 137 -17.66 33.74 -73.15
CA VAL A 137 -17.44 33.10 -74.46
C VAL A 137 -18.78 32.81 -75.15
N VAL A 138 -19.76 32.27 -74.43
CA VAL A 138 -21.10 32.02 -74.98
C VAL A 138 -21.77 33.34 -75.43
N ALA A 139 -21.68 34.39 -74.62
CA ALA A 139 -22.23 35.70 -74.97
C ALA A 139 -21.58 36.29 -76.23
N MET A 140 -20.25 36.17 -76.38
CA MET A 140 -19.52 36.59 -77.58
C MET A 140 -19.89 35.77 -78.80
N CYS A 141 -20.12 34.46 -78.66
CA CYS A 141 -20.56 33.59 -79.76
C CYS A 141 -21.98 33.90 -80.24
N LEU A 142 -22.87 34.34 -79.33
CA LEU A 142 -24.26 34.69 -79.64
C LEU A 142 -24.43 36.16 -80.07
N ALA A 143 -23.39 36.98 -79.92
CA ALA A 143 -23.43 38.38 -80.34
C ALA A 143 -23.54 38.47 -81.87
N PRO A 144 -24.52 39.21 -82.41
CA PRO A 144 -24.67 39.36 -83.85
C PRO A 144 -23.46 40.11 -84.42
N ARG A 145 -22.74 39.47 -85.34
CA ARG A 145 -21.65 40.09 -86.09
C ARG A 145 -22.25 41.14 -87.03
N GLN A 146 -22.12 42.41 -86.66
CA GLN A 146 -22.38 43.55 -87.54
C GLN A 146 -21.23 43.68 -88.55
#